data_AF-S0EVZ8-F1
#
_entry.id   AF-S0EVZ8-F1
#
_cell.length_a   1.000
_cell.length_b   1.000
_cell.length_c   1.000
_cell.angle_alpha   90.00
_cell.angle_beta   90.00
_cell.angle_gamma   90.00
#
_symmetry.space_group_name_H-M   'P 1'
#
loop_
_entity.id
_entity.type
_entity.pdbx_description
1 polymer ?
#
loop_
_entity_poly.entity_id
_entity_poly.type
_entity_poly.pdbx_seq_one_letter_code
_entity_poly.pdbx_strand_id
1 'polypeptide(L)'
;MISTQKTRMLLAGAGFVSLLGLGAFVQNSFAQSQPPAHRPNHRPMARTEKHPEIRHALFALNRAKMFLSKAQHDFGGHREKALDLTQQAIRECQLALQYDKH
;
A
#
# COMPACT_ATOMS: atom_id res chain seq x y z
N MET A 1 6.79 6.32 30.29
CA MET A 1 5.37 5.90 30.20
C MET A 1 4.53 7.12 29.88
N ILE A 2 3.42 6.92 29.18
CA ILE A 2 2.33 7.86 28.84
C ILE A 2 2.36 8.34 27.38
N SER A 3 1.67 7.54 26.59
CA SER A 3 1.15 7.82 25.26
C SER A 3 -0.19 8.56 25.39
N THR A 4 -0.41 9.59 24.58
CA THR A 4 -1.73 10.18 24.26
C THR A 4 -1.42 11.25 23.20
N GLN A 5 -2.00 11.29 22.00
CA GLN A 5 -3.42 11.38 21.76
C GLN A 5 -3.70 11.16 20.25
N LYS A 6 -4.31 10.03 19.93
CA LYS A 6 -5.18 9.91 18.75
C LYS A 6 -6.47 10.65 19.06
N THR A 7 -6.77 11.75 18.40
CA THR A 7 -8.15 12.27 18.30
C THR A 7 -8.21 13.20 17.08
N ARG A 8 -8.52 12.71 15.87
CA ARG A 8 -9.90 12.54 15.36
C ARG A 8 -10.85 13.62 15.87
N MET A 9 -10.58 14.88 15.52
CA MET A 9 -11.59 15.93 15.57
C MET A 9 -12.43 15.89 14.28
N LEU A 10 -13.48 15.07 14.34
CA LEU A 10 -14.75 15.32 13.67
C LEU A 10 -15.49 16.37 14.50
N LEU A 11 -15.78 17.53 13.93
CA LEU A 11 -16.81 18.47 14.39
C LEU A 11 -17.14 19.38 13.20
N ALA A 12 -18.21 19.10 12.45
CA ALA A 12 -19.58 19.56 12.72
C ALA A 12 -19.73 21.09 12.59
N GLY A 13 -20.61 21.50 11.68
CA GLY A 13 -20.99 22.88 11.37
C GLY A 13 -21.60 22.92 9.97
N ALA A 14 -22.76 22.32 9.71
CA ALA A 14 -24.08 22.88 10.00
C ALA A 14 -24.26 24.32 9.47
N GLY A 15 -24.76 24.42 8.23
CA GLY A 15 -25.85 25.30 7.83
C GLY A 15 -25.64 26.81 7.85
N PHE A 16 -25.59 27.41 6.67
CA PHE A 16 -26.21 28.72 6.44
C PHE A 16 -26.79 28.75 5.01
N VAL A 17 -28.01 28.22 4.88
CA VAL A 17 -28.88 28.49 3.72
C VAL A 17 -29.55 29.82 3.99
N SER A 18 -29.34 30.81 3.13
CA SER A 18 -30.11 32.06 3.13
C SER A 18 -30.63 32.33 1.73
N LEU A 19 -31.96 32.42 1.68
CA LEU A 19 -32.79 32.67 0.52
C LEU A 19 -32.45 34.01 -0.15
N LEU A 20 -32.60 34.08 -1.48
CA LEU A 20 -33.56 34.94 -2.19
C LEU A 20 -33.14 35.04 -3.66
N GLY A 21 -34.03 34.62 -4.57
CA GLY A 21 -33.80 34.78 -6.00
C GLY A 21 -34.85 34.04 -6.82
N LEU A 22 -36.01 34.69 -7.01
CA LEU A 22 -37.02 34.29 -7.97
C LEU A 22 -36.40 34.17 -9.37
N GLY A 23 -36.44 32.97 -9.93
CA GLY A 23 -36.15 32.71 -11.33
C GLY A 23 -36.95 31.49 -11.75
N ALA A 24 -38.16 31.74 -12.28
CA ALA A 24 -38.96 30.72 -12.93
C ALA A 24 -38.19 30.19 -14.15
N PHE A 25 -37.51 29.05 -13.99
CA PHE A 25 -36.98 28.31 -15.13
C PHE A 25 -37.90 27.12 -15.42
N VAL A 26 -38.62 27.33 -16.51
CA VAL A 26 -39.53 26.45 -17.22
C VAL A 26 -39.04 24.98 -17.21
N GLN A 27 -39.92 24.09 -16.75
CA GLN A 27 -39.85 22.66 -16.98
C GLN A 27 -39.84 22.39 -18.47
N ASN A 28 -38.67 22.15 -19.05
CA ASN A 28 -38.55 21.52 -20.35
C ASN A 28 -38.31 20.02 -20.14
N SER A 29 -39.39 19.26 -20.23
CA SER A 29 -39.39 17.80 -20.20
C SER A 29 -38.75 17.26 -21.47
N PHE A 30 -37.42 17.24 -21.52
CA PHE A 30 -36.69 16.41 -22.47
C PHE A 30 -36.32 15.10 -21.79
N ALA A 31 -36.86 14.04 -22.37
CA ALA A 31 -36.63 12.64 -22.05
C ALA A 31 -35.18 12.36 -21.62
N GLN A 32 -34.97 12.20 -20.32
CA GLN A 32 -33.72 11.70 -19.79
C GLN A 32 -33.89 10.19 -19.63
N SER A 33 -33.65 9.48 -20.72
CA SER A 33 -33.34 8.05 -20.71
C SER A 33 -32.22 7.85 -19.69
N GLN A 34 -32.55 7.38 -18.48
CA GLN A 34 -31.55 7.05 -17.47
C GLN A 34 -30.67 5.93 -18.02
N PRO A 35 -29.37 6.16 -18.28
CA PRO A 35 -28.48 5.05 -18.56
C PRO A 35 -28.45 4.14 -17.32
N PRO A 36 -28.42 2.80 -17.50
CA PRO A 36 -28.51 1.87 -16.40
C PRO A 36 -27.40 2.16 -15.40
N ALA A 37 -27.80 2.32 -14.13
CA ALA A 37 -26.90 2.43 -13.01
C ALA A 37 -25.86 1.30 -13.08
N HIS A 38 -24.64 1.65 -13.50
CA HIS A 38 -23.48 0.80 -13.29
C HIS A 38 -23.31 0.72 -11.77
N ARG A 39 -23.89 -0.31 -11.15
CA ARG A 39 -23.46 -0.74 -9.83
C ARG A 39 -22.00 -1.12 -10.01
N PRO A 40 -21.02 -0.39 -9.44
CA PRO A 40 -19.68 -0.91 -9.42
C PRO A 40 -19.77 -2.22 -8.67
N ASN A 41 -19.58 -3.33 -9.40
CA ASN A 41 -19.33 -4.62 -8.80
C ASN A 41 -18.03 -4.45 -8.01
N HIS A 42 -18.14 -4.06 -6.75
CA HIS A 42 -17.08 -4.23 -5.76
C HIS A 42 -17.00 -5.73 -5.49
N ARG A 43 -16.53 -6.49 -6.48
CA ARG A 43 -15.94 -7.79 -6.24
C ARG A 43 -14.90 -7.52 -5.16
N PRO A 44 -14.99 -8.14 -3.96
CA PRO A 44 -13.87 -8.07 -3.05
C PRO A 44 -12.71 -8.68 -3.84
N MET A 45 -11.80 -7.81 -4.29
CA MET A 45 -10.52 -8.28 -4.77
C MET A 45 -9.98 -9.03 -3.58
N ALA A 46 -9.98 -10.36 -3.67
CA ALA A 46 -9.34 -11.21 -2.69
C ALA A 46 -7.99 -10.57 -2.46
N ARG A 47 -7.81 -9.99 -1.27
CA ARG A 47 -6.52 -9.45 -0.87
C ARG A 47 -5.68 -10.71 -0.72
N THR A 48 -5.10 -11.16 -1.83
CA THR A 48 -3.83 -11.85 -1.75
C THR A 48 -2.98 -10.86 -0.98
N GLU A 49 -2.81 -11.08 0.32
CA GLU A 49 -1.90 -10.30 1.14
C GLU A 49 -0.50 -10.59 0.59
N LYS A 50 -0.19 -9.94 -0.54
CA LYS A 50 1.11 -10.05 -1.19
C LYS A 50 2.01 -9.23 -0.30
N HIS A 51 2.67 -9.85 0.68
CA HIS A 51 3.64 -9.19 1.56
C HIS A 51 4.63 -8.35 0.75
N PRO A 52 4.40 -7.03 0.61
CA PRO A 52 5.22 -6.23 -0.27
C PRO A 52 6.57 -6.01 0.40
N GLU A 53 6.57 -5.84 1.72
CA GLU A 53 7.77 -5.63 2.54
C GLU A 53 8.77 -6.78 2.43
N ILE A 54 8.34 -8.04 2.50
CA ILE A 54 9.25 -9.19 2.37
C ILE A 54 9.85 -9.26 0.96
N ARG A 55 9.08 -8.87 -0.07
CA ARG A 55 9.61 -8.78 -1.45
C ARG A 55 10.62 -7.64 -1.59
N HIS A 56 10.36 -6.49 -0.97
CA HIS A 56 11.31 -5.37 -0.93
C HIS A 56 12.60 -5.77 -0.20
N ALA A 57 12.49 -6.47 0.93
CA ALA A 57 13.63 -7.00 1.67
C ALA A 57 14.46 -7.97 0.81
N LEU A 58 13.81 -8.94 0.13
CA LEU A 58 14.49 -9.86 -0.79
C LEU A 58 15.25 -9.12 -1.89
N PHE A 59 14.65 -8.07 -2.46
CA PHE A 59 15.31 -7.27 -3.48
C PHE A 59 16.55 -6.54 -2.95
N ALA A 60 16.44 -5.92 -1.77
CA ALA A 60 17.56 -5.26 -1.11
C ALA A 60 18.69 -6.25 -0.79
N LEU A 61 18.37 -7.43 -0.25
CA LEU A 61 19.34 -8.48 0.06
C LEU A 61 20.04 -9.01 -1.20
N ASN A 62 19.32 -9.20 -2.31
CA ASN A 62 19.94 -9.61 -3.56
C ASN A 62 20.90 -8.56 -4.12
N ARG A 63 20.58 -7.27 -3.98
CA ARG A 63 21.50 -6.18 -4.31
C ARG A 63 22.73 -6.19 -3.42
N ALA A 64 22.55 -6.34 -2.11
CA ALA A 64 23.65 -6.44 -1.15
C ALA A 64 24.59 -7.60 -1.51
N LYS A 65 24.04 -8.79 -1.81
CA LYS A 65 24.82 -9.94 -2.28
C LYS A 65 25.64 -9.61 -3.52
N MET A 66 25.03 -8.96 -4.51
CA MET A 66 25.73 -8.54 -5.73
C MET A 66 26.89 -7.60 -5.41
N PHE A 67 26.68 -6.59 -4.56
CA PHE A 67 27.76 -5.65 -4.20
C PHE A 67 28.89 -6.33 -3.43
N LEU A 68 28.55 -7.21 -2.48
CA LEU A 68 29.53 -7.99 -1.73
C LEU A 68 30.33 -8.93 -2.64
N SER A 69 29.68 -9.57 -3.63
CA SER A 69 30.39 -10.44 -4.60
C SER A 69 31.33 -9.68 -5.53
N LYS A 70 31.03 -8.39 -5.82
CA LYS A 70 31.83 -7.52 -6.68
C LYS A 70 32.90 -6.75 -5.91
N ALA A 71 32.89 -6.81 -4.58
CA ALA A 71 33.86 -6.11 -3.76
C ALA A 71 35.26 -6.68 -4.02
N GLN A 72 36.17 -5.79 -4.43
CA GLN A 72 37.55 -6.13 -4.82
C GLN A 72 38.42 -6.59 -3.65
N HIS A 73 38.08 -6.20 -2.43
CA HIS A 73 38.87 -6.46 -1.24
C HIS A 73 38.06 -7.28 -0.24
N ASP A 74 38.72 -8.26 0.37
CA ASP A 74 38.20 -8.91 1.55
C ASP A 74 38.58 -8.06 2.76
N PHE A 75 37.58 -7.39 3.34
CA PHE A 75 37.75 -6.46 4.46
C PHE A 75 38.10 -7.23 5.74
N GLY A 76 39.25 -7.90 5.79
CA GLY A 76 39.67 -8.75 6.91
C GLY A 76 38.82 -10.02 7.08
N GLY A 77 38.28 -10.59 5.98
CA GLY A 77 37.38 -11.76 6.00
C GLY A 77 35.91 -11.41 6.27
N HIS A 78 35.58 -10.14 6.53
CA HIS A 78 34.21 -9.72 6.74
C HIS A 78 33.35 -9.77 5.48
N ARG A 79 33.93 -9.70 4.28
CA ARG A 79 33.16 -9.76 3.03
C ARG A 79 32.53 -11.12 2.86
N GLU A 80 33.31 -12.18 3.03
CA GLU A 80 32.82 -13.56 2.91
C GLU A 80 31.74 -13.84 3.97
N LYS A 81 32.00 -13.47 5.23
CA LYS A 81 31.01 -13.61 6.31
C LYS A 81 29.73 -12.83 6.04
N ALA A 82 29.83 -11.60 5.51
CA ALA A 82 28.66 -10.81 5.15
C ALA A 82 27.88 -11.43 4.00
N LEU A 83 28.56 -12.02 3.01
CA LEU A 83 27.93 -12.70 1.89
C LEU A 83 27.16 -13.94 2.34
N ASP A 84 27.74 -14.75 3.23
CA ASP A 84 27.06 -15.92 3.78
C ASP A 84 25.82 -15.54 4.61
N LEU A 85 25.95 -14.55 5.51
CA LEU A 85 24.81 -14.03 6.27
C LEU A 85 23.71 -13.47 5.38
N THR A 86 24.08 -12.77 4.30
CA THR A 86 23.11 -12.26 3.31
C THR A 86 22.38 -13.41 2.61
N GLN A 87 23.11 -14.48 2.26
CA GLN A 87 22.55 -15.67 1.63
C GLN A 87 21.57 -16.39 2.58
N GLN A 88 21.92 -16.50 3.87
CA GLN A 88 21.05 -17.05 4.91
C GLN A 88 19.76 -16.23 5.02
N ALA A 89 19.86 -14.90 5.12
CA ALA A 89 18.69 -14.03 5.21
C ALA A 89 17.75 -14.17 4.00
N ILE A 90 18.30 -14.30 2.77
CA ILE A 90 17.49 -14.54 1.57
C ILE A 90 16.69 -15.83 1.69
N ARG A 91 17.31 -16.92 2.18
CA ARG A 91 16.63 -18.20 2.37
C ARG A 91 15.48 -18.10 3.36
N GLU A 92 15.70 -17.46 4.51
CA GLU A 92 14.67 -17.26 5.53
C GLU A 92 13.50 -16.42 4.99
N CYS A 93 13.77 -15.33 4.27
CA CYS A 93 12.71 -14.55 3.63
C CYS A 93 11.92 -15.36 2.57
N GLN A 94 12.59 -16.26 1.84
CA GLN A 94 11.92 -17.15 0.88
C GLN A 94 11.08 -18.21 1.58
N LEU A 95 11.53 -18.75 2.72
CA LEU A 95 10.76 -19.68 3.54
C LEU A 95 9.53 -18.99 4.13
N ALA A 96 9.67 -17.78 4.68
CA ALA A 96 8.55 -16.99 5.18
C ALA A 96 7.45 -16.81 4.11
N LEU A 97 7.83 -16.53 2.85
CA LEU A 97 6.89 -16.45 1.73
C LEU A 97 6.29 -17.79 1.29
N GLN A 98 6.90 -18.91 1.64
CA GLN A 98 6.34 -20.25 1.39
C GLN A 98 5.31 -20.58 2.46
N TYR A 99 5.64 -20.37 3.74
CA TYR A 99 4.72 -20.59 4.85
C TYR A 99 3.49 -19.68 4.79
N ASP A 100 3.63 -18.44 4.35
CA ASP A 100 2.50 -17.52 4.20
C ASP A 100 1.49 -17.93 3.11
N LYS A 101 1.93 -18.70 2.10
CA LYS A 101 1.04 -19.17 1.03
C LYS A 101 0.21 -20.39 1.43
N HIS A 102 0.46 -20.98 2.60
CA HIS A 102 -0.18 -22.18 3.13
C HIS A 102 -1.12 -21.83 4.29
#